data_AF-A0A931S955-F1
#
_entry.id   AF-A0A931S955-F1
#
_cell.length_a   1.000
_cell.length_b   1.000
_cell.length_c   1.000
_cell.angle_alpha   90.00
_cell.angle_beta   90.00
_cell.angle_gamma   90.00
#
_symmetry.space_group_name_H-M   'P 1'
#
loop_
_entity.id
_entity.type
_entity.pdbx_description
1 polymer ?
#
loop_
_entity_poly.entity_id
_entity_poly.type
_entity_poly.pdbx_seq_one_letter_code
_entity_poly.pdbx_strand_id
1 'polypeptide(L)'
;MIIVVQISSRSHADLPKVPLAVNLAKTEGARKLIQAVAQAHGAAVRPYVLPPGTPKDRVEILRRAFVEAVRDPELLNEASKARLEINPGSGAELERNVQELLRLEPSLVARLKEILK
;
A
#
# COMPACT_ATOMS: atom_id res chain seq x y z
N MET A 1 0.20 5.87 -25.19
CA MET A 1 -0.77 5.48 -24.13
C MET A 1 -0.90 6.65 -23.17
N ILE A 2 -2.10 7.12 -22.86
CA ILE A 2 -2.33 8.23 -21.92
C ILE A 2 -2.87 7.65 -20.61
N ILE A 3 -2.23 7.98 -19.49
CA ILE A 3 -2.70 7.58 -18.15
C ILE A 3 -3.69 8.65 -17.67
N VAL A 4 -4.91 8.24 -17.30
CA VAL A 4 -6.01 9.15 -16.95
C VAL A 4 -6.45 9.04 -15.49
N VAL A 5 -6.10 7.97 -14.78
CA VAL A 5 -6.43 7.76 -13.38
C VAL A 5 -5.38 6.87 -12.70
N GLN A 6 -5.14 7.10 -11.41
CA GLN A 6 -4.26 6.29 -10.57
C GLN A 6 -5.08 5.50 -9.54
N ILE A 7 -4.92 4.18 -9.48
CA ILE A 7 -5.55 3.30 -8.49
C ILE A 7 -4.51 2.92 -7.44
N SER A 8 -4.13 3.89 -6.62
CA SER A 8 -3.12 3.77 -5.57
C SER A 8 -3.55 4.54 -4.32
N SER A 9 -2.96 4.24 -3.18
CA SER A 9 -3.21 4.98 -1.93
C SER A 9 -2.59 6.37 -1.91
N ARG A 10 -1.53 6.58 -2.71
CA ARG A 10 -0.79 7.85 -2.85
C ARG A 10 -0.48 8.12 -4.32
N SER A 11 -0.39 9.40 -4.68
CA SER A 11 -0.02 9.80 -6.04
C SER A 11 1.42 9.41 -6.34
N HIS A 12 1.67 8.91 -7.54
CA HIS A 12 3.01 8.66 -8.05
C HIS A 12 3.71 9.99 -8.39
N ALA A 13 5.01 10.09 -8.11
CA ALA A 13 5.80 11.30 -8.37
C ALA A 13 5.82 11.68 -9.85
N ASP A 14 5.87 10.68 -10.73
CA ASP A 14 5.86 10.87 -12.19
C ASP A 14 4.48 11.21 -12.77
N LEU A 15 3.40 11.09 -11.98
CA LEU A 15 2.02 11.32 -12.42
C LEU A 15 1.31 12.42 -11.62
N PRO A 16 1.94 13.59 -11.38
CA PRO A 16 1.41 14.58 -10.42
C PRO A 16 0.09 15.23 -10.88
N LYS A 17 -0.19 15.20 -12.19
CA LYS A 17 -1.42 15.78 -12.79
C LYS A 17 -2.54 14.75 -12.98
N VAL A 18 -2.27 13.47 -12.75
CA VAL A 18 -3.26 12.42 -12.92
C VAL A 18 -4.01 12.21 -11.60
N PRO A 19 -5.33 12.29 -11.55
CA PRO A 19 -6.06 12.16 -10.29
C PRO A 19 -5.99 10.73 -9.72
N LEU A 20 -6.01 10.63 -8.39
CA LEU A 20 -6.29 9.37 -7.70
C LEU A 20 -7.77 9.00 -7.87
N ALA A 21 -8.05 7.72 -8.12
CA ALA A 21 -9.41 7.20 -8.25
C ALA A 21 -10.28 7.52 -7.02
N VAL A 22 -9.70 7.50 -5.82
CA VAL A 22 -10.38 7.80 -4.57
C VAL A 22 -10.96 9.23 -4.53
N ASN A 23 -10.30 10.18 -5.22
CA ASN A 23 -10.74 11.57 -5.31
C ASN A 23 -11.92 11.76 -6.27
N LEU A 24 -12.19 10.77 -7.12
CA LEU A 24 -13.31 10.77 -8.08
C LEU A 24 -14.57 10.08 -7.51
N ALA A 25 -14.48 9.52 -6.30
CA ALA A 25 -15.58 8.81 -5.68
C ALA A 25 -16.74 9.77 -5.31
N LYS A 26 -17.94 9.46 -5.82
CA LYS A 26 -19.16 10.26 -5.58
C LYS A 26 -19.85 9.96 -4.24
N THR A 27 -19.56 8.81 -3.63
CA THR A 27 -20.17 8.38 -2.36
C THR A 27 -19.10 7.85 -1.41
N GLU A 28 -19.40 7.85 -0.11
CA GLU A 28 -18.49 7.28 0.89
C GLU A 28 -18.27 5.78 0.67
N GLY A 29 -19.34 5.03 0.34
CA GLY A 29 -19.23 3.62 0.00
C GLY A 29 -18.29 3.38 -1.18
N ALA A 30 -18.42 4.16 -2.27
CA ALA A 30 -17.51 4.06 -3.42
C ALA A 30 -16.07 4.40 -3.03
N ARG A 31 -15.87 5.42 -2.18
CA ARG A 31 -14.54 5.80 -1.68
C ARG A 31 -13.89 4.67 -0.89
N LYS A 32 -14.62 4.06 0.04
CA LYS A 32 -14.15 2.90 0.84
C LYS A 32 -13.81 1.70 -0.06
N LEU A 33 -14.61 1.42 -1.08
CA LEU A 33 -14.33 0.32 -2.02
C LEU A 33 -13.06 0.58 -2.84
N ILE A 34 -12.89 1.79 -3.39
CA ILE A 34 -11.69 2.15 -4.16
C ILE A 34 -10.45 2.10 -3.25
N GLN A 35 -10.56 2.63 -2.03
CA GLN A 35 -9.48 2.60 -1.05
C GLN A 35 -9.10 1.17 -0.67
N ALA A 36 -10.08 0.29 -0.44
CA ALA A 36 -9.85 -1.12 -0.14
C ALA A 36 -9.06 -1.82 -1.26
N VAL A 37 -9.45 -1.61 -2.52
CA VAL A 37 -8.73 -2.17 -3.68
C VAL A 37 -7.31 -1.63 -3.75
N ALA A 38 -7.13 -0.31 -3.58
CA ALA A 38 -5.82 0.33 -3.62
C ALA A 38 -4.90 -0.13 -2.47
N GLN A 39 -5.44 -0.39 -1.28
CA GLN A 39 -4.69 -0.91 -0.13
C GLN A 39 -4.29 -2.38 -0.36
N ALA A 40 -5.23 -3.22 -0.81
CA ALA A 40 -5.01 -4.64 -1.05
C ALA A 40 -3.99 -4.89 -2.17
N HIS A 41 -4.00 -4.08 -3.23
CA HIS A 41 -3.07 -4.19 -4.37
C HIS A 41 -1.87 -3.25 -4.30
N GLY A 42 -1.73 -2.50 -3.19
CA GLY A 42 -0.63 -1.58 -2.94
C GLY A 42 0.42 -2.18 -2.01
N ALA A 43 0.68 -1.48 -0.90
CA ALA A 43 1.70 -1.88 0.08
C ALA A 43 1.49 -3.28 0.69
N ALA A 44 0.26 -3.80 0.67
CA ALA A 44 -0.05 -5.13 1.19
C ALA A 44 0.41 -6.28 0.26
N VAL A 45 0.82 -6.01 -0.98
CA VAL A 45 1.20 -7.06 -1.96
C VAL A 45 2.56 -7.69 -1.66
N ARG A 46 3.50 -6.91 -1.13
CA ARG A 46 4.86 -7.39 -0.81
C ARG A 46 5.21 -7.06 0.66
N PRO A 47 4.48 -7.63 1.63
CA PRO A 47 4.67 -7.27 3.01
C PRO A 47 5.87 -8.02 3.59
N TYR A 48 6.63 -7.36 4.46
CA TYR A 48 7.62 -8.01 5.32
C TYR A 48 6.99 -8.23 6.69
N VAL A 49 6.72 -9.49 7.05
CA VAL A 49 5.88 -9.85 8.19
C VAL A 49 6.59 -10.82 9.12
N LEU A 50 6.17 -10.81 10.39
CA LEU A 50 6.66 -11.69 11.44
C LEU A 50 5.50 -12.54 11.97
N PRO A 51 5.77 -13.73 12.53
CA PRO A 51 4.74 -14.58 13.11
C PRO A 51 3.97 -13.88 14.25
N PRO A 52 2.70 -14.24 14.49
CA PRO A 52 1.96 -13.80 15.67
C PRO A 52 2.72 -14.10 16.96
N GLY A 53 2.64 -13.19 17.94
CA GLY A 53 3.31 -13.33 19.23
C GLY A 53 4.78 -12.90 19.25
N THR A 54 5.34 -12.42 18.13
CA THR A 54 6.68 -11.83 18.12
C THR A 54 6.77 -10.65 19.11
N PRO A 55 7.74 -10.65 20.04
CA PRO A 55 7.90 -9.58 21.02
C PRO A 55 8.04 -8.19 20.38
N LYS A 56 7.42 -7.17 20.99
CA LYS A 56 7.35 -5.81 20.42
C LYS A 56 8.73 -5.20 20.17
N ASP A 57 9.68 -5.42 21.06
CA ASP A 57 11.07 -4.98 20.91
C ASP A 57 11.73 -5.58 19.66
N ARG A 58 11.47 -6.86 19.36
CA ARG A 58 11.95 -7.52 18.13
C ARG A 58 11.32 -6.93 16.87
N VAL A 59 10.02 -6.64 16.92
CA VAL A 59 9.30 -5.98 15.81
C VAL A 59 9.91 -4.60 15.53
N GLU A 60 10.16 -3.81 16.58
CA GLU A 60 10.71 -2.46 16.42
C GLU A 60 12.16 -2.48 15.92
N ILE A 61 12.99 -3.43 16.36
CA ILE A 61 14.35 -3.62 15.81
C ILE A 61 14.28 -3.87 14.30
N LEU A 62 13.42 -4.80 13.86
CA LEU A 62 13.31 -5.16 12.44
C LEU A 62 12.68 -4.05 11.59
N ARG A 63 11.72 -3.29 12.13
CA ARG A 63 11.18 -2.10 11.46
C ARG A 63 12.25 -1.06 11.21
N ARG A 64 13.10 -0.76 12.21
CA ARG A 64 14.22 0.18 12.05
C ARG A 64 15.24 -0.32 11.03
N ALA A 65 15.69 -1.57 11.19
CA ALA A 65 16.65 -2.18 10.28
C ALA A 65 16.16 -2.20 8.82
N PHE A 66 14.86 -2.48 8.60
CA PHE A 66 14.27 -2.42 7.26
C PHE A 66 14.36 -1.01 6.67
N VAL A 67 13.99 0.02 7.44
CA VAL A 67 14.04 1.42 6.99
C VAL A 67 15.47 1.88 6.71
N GLU A 68 16.44 1.44 7.52
CA GLU A 68 17.86 1.71 7.29
C GLU A 68 18.34 1.03 6.00
N ALA A 69 18.02 -0.26 5.81
CA ALA A 69 18.43 -1.02 4.64
C ALA A 69 17.88 -0.44 3.33
N VAL A 70 16.59 -0.10 3.25
CA VAL A 70 15.97 0.47 2.04
C VAL A 70 16.44 1.90 1.72
N ARG A 71 17.20 2.52 2.62
CA ARG A 71 17.85 3.83 2.42
C ARG A 71 19.36 3.71 2.18
N ASP A 72 19.89 2.50 2.24
CA ASP A 72 21.31 2.25 2.05
C ASP A 72 21.75 2.64 0.62
N PRO A 73 22.79 3.48 0.46
CA PRO A 73 23.23 3.94 -0.85
C PRO A 73 23.70 2.81 -1.77
N GLU A 74 24.32 1.76 -1.23
CA GLU A 74 24.77 0.62 -2.04
C GLU A 74 23.57 -0.17 -2.57
N LEU A 75 22.57 -0.43 -1.72
CA LEU A 75 21.33 -1.06 -2.14
C LEU A 75 20.61 -0.24 -3.22
N LEU A 76 20.51 1.08 -3.04
CA LEU A 76 19.86 1.96 -4.00
C LEU A 76 20.60 2.00 -5.34
N ASN A 77 21.93 1.97 -5.32
CA ASN A 77 22.75 1.90 -6.54
C ASN A 77 22.53 0.58 -7.30
N GLU A 78 22.53 -0.54 -6.59
CA GLU A 78 22.27 -1.85 -7.22
C GLU A 78 20.83 -1.96 -7.74
N ALA A 79 19.85 -1.44 -6.99
CA ALA A 79 18.46 -1.37 -7.45
C ALA A 79 18.33 -0.53 -8.73
N SER A 80 19.03 0.61 -8.81
CA SER A 80 19.06 1.45 -9.99
C SER A 80 19.64 0.72 -11.22
N LYS A 81 20.77 0.02 -11.06
CA LYS A 81 21.37 -0.81 -12.13
C LYS A 81 20.40 -1.90 -12.60
N ALA A 82 19.67 -2.50 -11.67
CA ALA A 82 18.65 -3.51 -11.94
C ALA A 82 17.33 -2.93 -12.46
N ARG A 83 17.20 -1.60 -12.56
CA ARG A 83 15.96 -0.88 -12.91
C ARG A 83 14.78 -1.24 -12.00
N LEU A 84 15.08 -1.43 -10.71
CA LEU A 84 14.09 -1.68 -9.66
C LEU A 84 13.84 -0.39 -8.87
N GLU A 85 12.58 0.00 -8.77
CA GLU A 85 12.17 1.11 -7.92
C GLU A 85 12.04 0.63 -6.47
N ILE A 86 12.69 1.34 -5.55
CA ILE A 86 12.55 1.14 -4.10
C ILE A 86 11.73 2.31 -3.54
N ASN A 87 10.48 2.03 -3.19
CA ASN A 87 9.55 3.00 -2.59
C ASN A 87 8.83 2.37 -1.37
N PRO A 88 9.51 2.28 -0.22
CA PRO A 88 9.01 1.56 0.93
C PRO A 88 7.91 2.35 1.65
N GLY A 89 6.84 1.66 2.04
CA GLY A 89 5.89 2.16 3.03
C GLY A 89 6.41 1.97 4.46
N SER A 90 5.78 2.64 5.43
CA SER A 90 6.09 2.38 6.85
C SER A 90 5.36 1.14 7.36
N GLY A 91 5.96 0.43 8.32
CA GLY A 91 5.29 -0.70 8.97
C GLY A 91 3.98 -0.31 9.66
N ALA A 92 3.91 0.89 10.25
CA ALA A 92 2.70 1.41 10.88
C ALA A 92 1.58 1.73 9.86
N GLU A 93 1.94 2.23 8.68
CA GLU A 93 0.99 2.44 7.59
C GLU A 93 0.46 1.11 7.05
N LEU A 94 1.33 0.12 6.85
CA LEU A 94 0.92 -1.22 6.43
C LEU A 94 -0.04 -1.85 7.45
N GLU A 95 0.30 -1.79 8.74
CA GLU A 95 -0.54 -2.32 9.81
C GLU A 95 -1.92 -1.67 9.82
N ARG A 96 -1.99 -0.34 9.69
CA ARG A 96 -3.25 0.40 9.60
C ARG A 96 -4.07 0.00 8.38
N ASN A 97 -3.44 -0.06 7.19
CA ASN A 97 -4.13 -0.43 5.95
C ASN A 97 -4.73 -1.83 6.03
N VAL A 98 -3.99 -2.80 6.56
CA VAL A 98 -4.49 -4.17 6.76
C VAL A 98 -5.65 -4.18 7.76
N GLN A 99 -5.52 -3.45 8.87
CA GLN A 99 -6.57 -3.33 9.87
C GLN A 99 -7.86 -2.69 9.33
N GLU A 100 -7.76 -1.65 8.50
CA GLU A 100 -8.91 -1.02 7.83
C GLU A 100 -9.58 -2.01 6.86
N LEU A 101 -8.78 -2.73 6.06
CA LEU A 101 -9.27 -3.75 5.13
C LEU A 101 -10.05 -4.86 5.86
N LEU A 102 -9.52 -5.35 6.98
CA LEU A 102 -10.17 -6.39 7.79
C LEU A 102 -11.43 -5.92 8.52
N ARG A 103 -11.62 -4.60 8.67
CA ARG A 103 -12.80 -3.98 9.33
C ARG A 103 -13.85 -3.49 8.33
N LEU A 104 -13.68 -3.75 7.03
CA LEU A 104 -14.69 -3.41 6.03
C LEU A 104 -16.06 -4.00 6.40
N GLU A 105 -17.10 -3.18 6.27
CA GLU A 105 -18.46 -3.61 6.53
C GLU A 105 -18.85 -4.79 5.63
N PRO A 106 -19.59 -5.80 6.14
CA PRO A 106 -19.97 -6.98 5.35
C PRO A 106 -20.70 -6.64 4.04
N SER A 107 -21.50 -5.57 4.04
CA SER A 107 -22.19 -5.04 2.86
C SER A 107 -21.22 -4.56 1.78
N LEU A 108 -20.14 -3.86 2.17
CA LEU A 108 -19.09 -3.43 1.27
C LEU A 108 -18.26 -4.61 0.75
N VAL A 109 -17.98 -5.60 1.59
CA VAL A 109 -17.29 -6.84 1.16
C VAL A 109 -18.14 -7.58 0.12
N ALA A 110 -19.44 -7.72 0.35
CA ALA A 110 -20.35 -8.35 -0.62
C ALA A 110 -20.35 -7.58 -1.94
N ARG A 111 -20.46 -6.24 -1.89
CA ARG A 111 -20.42 -5.40 -3.08
C ARG A 111 -19.07 -5.49 -3.82
N LEU A 112 -17.96 -5.54 -3.10
CA LEU A 112 -16.64 -5.69 -3.69
C LEU A 112 -16.50 -7.04 -4.42
N LYS A 113 -17.01 -8.12 -3.83
CA LYS A 113 -17.05 -9.43 -4.48
C LYS A 113 -17.88 -9.44 -5.76
N GLU A 114 -18.97 -8.68 -5.83
CA GLU A 114 -19.75 -8.54 -7.06
C GLU A 114 -18.98 -7.78 -8.15
N ILE A 115 -18.22 -6.75 -7.77
CA ILE A 115 -17.42 -5.94 -8.70
C ILE A 115 -16.21 -6.70 -9.26
N LEU A 116 -15.58 -7.55 -8.45
CA LEU A 116 -14.33 -8.26 -8.78
C LEU A 116 -14.54 -9.64 -9.43
N LYS A 117 -15.77 -10.01 -9.77
CA LYS A 117 -16.05 -11.18 -10.63
C LYS A 117 -15.55 -10.93 -12.04
#